data_AF-A0AAW2P297-F1
#
_entry.id   AF-A0AAW2P297-F1
#
_cell.length_a   1.000
_cell.length_b   1.000
_cell.length_c   1.000
_cell.angle_alpha   90.00
_cell.angle_beta   90.00
_cell.angle_gamma   90.00
#
_symmetry.space_group_name_H-M   'P 1'
#
loop_
_entity.id
_entity.type
_entity.pdbx_description
1 polymer ?
#
loop_
_entity_poly.entity_id
_entity_poly.type
_entity_poly.pdbx_seq_one_letter_code
_entity_poly.pdbx_strand_id
1 'polypeptide(L)'
;MLTKDIATQLYTILKQPDLKYLVQDDFKPVLRELLATHPGLEFLQSTPEFQERYAETVIYRIFYYVNRSGNGRLTLRELKRSNLIAAMQHADEEEDINKVLRYFSYEHFYVIYCKFWELDTDHDFLIDKENLIRYGNHALTYRIVDRIFSQVPRKFTSKVEGKMGYEDFVYFILSEEDKSSEPSLEYWFKCIDLDGNGVITRNEMQFFYEEQLHRMECMAQEPVLYEDILCQIVDMIHPEDESYFTLHDLKGSKLSGSVFNILFNLNKFMAFETRDPFLIRQERENPHLTEWDRFAHREYIRLSMEEIRKMLLMAVQMFGMNHLRLLSDLK
;
A
#
# COMPACT_ATOMS: atom_id res chain seq x y z
N MET A 1 -31.64 -26.17 15.26
CA MET A 1 -30.73 -25.00 15.37
C MET A 1 -30.06 -24.82 14.02
N LEU A 2 -30.29 -23.71 13.31
CA LEU A 2 -29.48 -23.40 12.13
C LEU A 2 -28.05 -23.10 12.61
N THR A 3 -27.10 -23.95 12.24
CA THR A 3 -25.66 -23.68 12.42
C THR A 3 -25.32 -22.42 11.65
N LYS A 4 -24.98 -21.34 12.37
CA LYS A 4 -24.49 -20.09 11.77
C LYS A 4 -23.20 -20.39 11.00
N ASP A 5 -23.01 -19.78 9.84
CA ASP A 5 -21.73 -19.83 9.13
C ASP A 5 -20.61 -19.16 9.93
N ILE A 6 -19.35 -19.53 9.66
CA ILE A 6 -18.16 -19.06 10.41
C ILE A 6 -18.08 -17.53 10.43
N ALA A 7 -18.33 -16.87 9.30
CA ALA A 7 -18.29 -15.41 9.23
C ALA A 7 -19.33 -14.76 10.16
N THR A 8 -20.56 -15.30 10.19
CA THR A 8 -21.60 -14.82 11.12
C THR A 8 -21.22 -15.10 12.59
N GLN A 9 -20.59 -16.23 12.88
CA GLN A 9 -20.13 -16.54 14.24
C GLN A 9 -19.04 -15.57 14.69
N LEU A 10 -17.96 -15.43 13.92
CA LEU A 10 -16.85 -14.51 14.21
C LEU A 10 -17.35 -13.07 14.36
N TYR A 11 -18.20 -12.61 13.44
CA TYR A 11 -18.82 -11.30 13.53
C TYR A 11 -19.64 -11.12 14.81
N THR A 12 -20.40 -12.14 15.23
CA THR A 12 -21.20 -12.07 16.46
C THR A 12 -20.31 -12.03 17.71
N ILE A 13 -19.16 -12.72 17.67
CA ILE A 13 -18.21 -12.80 18.79
C ILE A 13 -17.45 -11.48 18.97
N LEU A 14 -16.94 -10.89 17.88
CA LEU A 14 -16.08 -9.70 17.95
C LEU A 14 -16.87 -8.41 18.17
N LYS A 15 -18.08 -8.33 17.64
CA LYS A 15 -18.88 -7.10 17.66
C LYS A 15 -19.35 -6.75 19.06
N GLN A 16 -19.15 -5.50 19.46
CA GLN A 16 -19.75 -4.95 20.68
C GLN A 16 -21.27 -5.20 20.74
N PRO A 17 -21.86 -5.51 21.90
CA PRO A 17 -23.27 -5.95 22.02
C PRO A 17 -24.26 -5.05 21.28
N ASP A 18 -24.12 -3.73 21.40
CA ASP A 18 -25.08 -2.74 20.89
C ASP A 18 -24.81 -2.27 19.45
N LEU A 19 -23.66 -2.62 18.87
CA LEU A 19 -23.30 -2.17 17.52
C LEU A 19 -23.84 -3.12 16.44
N LYS A 20 -23.89 -2.65 15.19
CA LYS A 20 -24.24 -3.49 14.02
C LYS A 20 -23.13 -3.50 12.97
N TYR A 21 -21.89 -3.35 13.44
CA TYR A 21 -20.66 -3.31 12.65
C TYR A 21 -19.47 -3.57 13.59
N LEU A 22 -18.35 -4.01 13.02
CA LEU A 22 -17.06 -4.09 13.71
C LEU A 22 -16.29 -2.79 13.53
N VAL A 23 -15.62 -2.35 14.60
CA VAL A 23 -14.61 -1.27 14.57
C VAL A 23 -13.20 -1.86 14.69
N GLN A 24 -12.17 -1.04 14.46
CA GLN A 24 -10.78 -1.49 14.52
C GLN A 24 -10.42 -2.16 15.86
N ASP A 25 -10.86 -1.58 16.97
CA ASP A 25 -10.60 -2.10 18.32
C ASP A 25 -11.16 -3.52 18.56
N ASP A 26 -12.21 -3.92 17.84
CA ASP A 26 -12.82 -5.24 17.98
C ASP A 26 -11.89 -6.37 17.49
N PHE A 27 -10.86 -6.05 16.69
CA PHE A 27 -9.86 -7.01 16.21
C PHE A 27 -8.65 -7.15 17.14
N LYS A 28 -8.47 -6.25 18.12
CA LYS A 28 -7.33 -6.29 19.05
C LYS A 28 -7.21 -7.62 19.81
N PRO A 29 -8.29 -8.22 20.35
CA PRO A 29 -8.18 -9.51 21.03
C PRO A 29 -7.66 -10.64 20.13
N VAL A 30 -8.09 -10.66 18.87
CA VAL A 30 -7.64 -11.68 17.89
C VAL A 30 -6.15 -11.54 17.62
N LEU A 31 -5.66 -10.31 17.42
CA LEU A 31 -4.24 -10.10 17.14
C LEU A 31 -3.34 -10.31 18.35
N ARG A 32 -3.84 -10.07 19.56
CA ARG A 32 -3.12 -10.45 20.79
C ARG A 32 -2.91 -11.96 20.87
N GLU A 33 -3.93 -12.74 20.55
CA GLU A 33 -3.82 -14.20 20.55
C GLU A 33 -2.86 -14.67 19.45
N LEU A 34 -2.97 -14.12 18.24
CA LEU A 34 -2.06 -14.42 17.13
C LEU A 34 -0.60 -14.16 17.52
N LEU A 35 -0.32 -12.98 18.09
CA LEU A 35 1.03 -12.61 18.54
C LEU A 35 1.56 -13.48 19.69
N ALA A 36 0.68 -13.98 20.54
CA ALA A 36 1.06 -14.83 21.66
C ALA A 36 1.36 -16.28 21.25
N THR A 37 0.74 -16.77 20.17
CA THR A 37 0.70 -18.21 19.87
C THR A 37 1.32 -18.60 18.54
N HIS A 38 1.38 -17.70 17.55
CA HIS A 38 1.85 -18.05 16.21
C HIS A 38 3.38 -18.20 16.16
N PRO A 39 3.92 -19.35 15.71
CA PRO A 39 5.37 -19.62 15.74
C PRO A 39 6.16 -18.63 14.88
N GLY A 40 5.64 -18.29 13.69
CA GLY A 40 6.23 -17.27 12.81
C GLY A 40 6.28 -15.84 13.36
N LEU A 41 5.77 -15.57 14.57
CA LEU A 41 5.83 -14.27 15.24
C LEU A 41 6.53 -14.31 16.61
N GLU A 42 7.08 -15.46 17.02
CA GLU A 42 7.71 -15.65 18.34
C GLU A 42 8.85 -14.64 18.58
N PHE A 43 9.60 -14.29 17.53
CA PHE A 43 10.69 -13.32 17.61
C PHE A 43 10.24 -11.89 18.00
N LEU A 44 8.95 -11.55 17.83
CA LEU A 44 8.40 -10.27 18.26
C LEU A 44 8.07 -10.23 19.76
N GLN A 45 8.06 -11.36 20.46
CA GLN A 45 7.68 -11.44 21.87
C GLN A 45 8.54 -10.54 22.76
N SER A 46 9.81 -10.33 22.40
CA SER A 46 10.75 -9.46 23.12
C SER A 46 10.61 -7.96 22.81
N THR A 47 9.75 -7.56 21.87
CA THR A 47 9.63 -6.18 21.38
C THR A 47 8.16 -5.70 21.40
N PRO A 48 7.63 -5.27 22.56
CA PRO A 48 6.23 -4.88 22.71
C PRO A 48 5.78 -3.75 21.76
N GLU A 49 6.64 -2.77 21.51
CA GLU A 49 6.33 -1.65 20.62
C GLU A 49 6.10 -2.12 19.17
N PHE A 50 6.92 -3.08 18.71
CA PHE A 50 6.76 -3.67 17.39
C PHE A 50 5.54 -4.60 17.30
N GLN A 51 5.17 -5.28 18.39
CA GLN A 51 3.93 -6.05 18.43
C GLN A 51 2.70 -5.16 18.24
N GLU A 52 2.65 -4.02 18.94
CA GLU A 52 1.55 -3.07 18.81
C GLU A 52 1.48 -2.53 17.38
N ARG A 53 2.61 -2.12 16.79
CA ARG A 53 2.66 -1.60 15.42
C ARG A 53 2.32 -2.64 14.37
N TYR A 54 2.75 -3.89 14.54
CA TYR A 54 2.34 -4.99 13.67
C TYR A 54 0.82 -5.20 13.77
N ALA A 55 0.27 -5.28 14.98
CA ALA A 55 -1.16 -5.48 15.17
C ALA A 55 -2.00 -4.35 14.54
N GLU A 56 -1.62 -3.09 14.78
CA GLU A 56 -2.25 -1.93 14.15
C GLU A 56 -2.19 -2.02 12.61
N THR A 57 -1.02 -2.34 12.06
CA THR A 57 -0.85 -2.46 10.60
C THR A 57 -1.73 -3.54 10.00
N VAL A 58 -1.84 -4.70 10.64
CA VAL A 58 -2.75 -5.77 10.22
C VAL A 58 -4.21 -5.27 10.23
N ILE A 59 -4.64 -4.58 11.28
CA ILE A 59 -5.99 -4.00 11.37
C ILE A 59 -6.24 -2.99 10.26
N TYR A 60 -5.29 -2.09 10.00
CA TYR A 60 -5.42 -1.10 8.92
C TYR A 60 -5.53 -1.78 7.55
N ARG A 61 -4.73 -2.82 7.28
CA ARG A 61 -4.83 -3.62 6.06
C ARG A 61 -6.20 -4.32 5.95
N ILE A 62 -6.75 -4.84 7.06
CA ILE A 62 -8.09 -5.42 7.08
C ILE A 62 -9.12 -4.38 6.67
N PHE A 63 -9.11 -3.19 7.29
CA PHE A 63 -10.09 -2.15 6.97
C PHE A 63 -9.91 -1.59 5.56
N TYR A 64 -8.68 -1.48 5.07
CA TYR A 64 -8.35 -1.05 3.71
C TYR A 64 -9.02 -1.92 2.63
N TYR A 65 -8.91 -3.26 2.75
CA TYR A 65 -9.48 -4.17 1.75
C TYR A 65 -10.94 -4.56 2.03
N VAL A 66 -11.36 -4.65 3.29
CA VAL A 66 -12.67 -5.22 3.66
C VAL A 66 -13.75 -4.14 3.84
N ASN A 67 -13.46 -3.01 4.50
CA ASN A 67 -14.45 -1.96 4.74
C ASN A 67 -14.57 -1.03 3.52
N ARG A 68 -15.13 -1.56 2.42
CA ARG A 68 -15.31 -0.87 1.13
C ARG A 68 -16.11 0.43 1.23
N SER A 69 -16.99 0.56 2.22
CA SER A 69 -17.71 1.81 2.47
C SER A 69 -16.85 2.94 3.04
N GLY A 70 -15.63 2.65 3.51
CA GLY A 70 -14.66 3.65 3.98
C GLY A 70 -15.11 4.44 5.20
N ASN A 71 -16.08 3.95 5.96
CA ASN A 71 -16.72 4.65 7.07
C ASN A 71 -16.24 4.16 8.46
N GLY A 72 -15.24 3.27 8.51
CA GLY A 72 -14.72 2.68 9.74
C GLY A 72 -15.67 1.68 10.42
N ARG A 73 -16.74 1.25 9.73
CA ARG A 73 -17.80 0.38 10.25
C ARG A 73 -17.93 -0.85 9.37
N LEU A 74 -17.13 -1.87 9.68
CA LEU A 74 -17.08 -3.11 8.90
C LEU A 74 -18.34 -3.95 9.16
N THR A 75 -19.18 -4.09 8.14
CA THR A 75 -20.47 -4.79 8.23
C THR A 75 -20.34 -6.30 8.02
N LEU A 76 -21.31 -7.09 8.51
CA LEU A 76 -21.35 -8.54 8.23
C LEU A 76 -21.34 -8.84 6.72
N ARG A 77 -21.97 -7.98 5.91
CA ARG A 77 -22.01 -8.14 4.45
C ARG A 77 -20.63 -7.96 3.83
N GLU A 78 -19.88 -6.96 4.26
CA GLU A 78 -18.49 -6.73 3.83
C GLU A 78 -17.59 -7.91 4.27
N LEU A 79 -17.71 -8.35 5.53
CA LEU A 79 -16.96 -9.51 6.03
C LEU A 79 -17.23 -10.78 5.22
N LYS A 80 -18.51 -11.07 4.92
CA LYS A 80 -18.89 -12.26 4.15
C LYS A 80 -18.43 -12.23 2.69
N ARG A 81 -18.17 -11.05 2.14
CA ARG A 81 -17.70 -10.87 0.76
C ARG A 81 -16.19 -10.79 0.65
N SER A 82 -15.48 -10.68 1.78
CA SER A 82 -14.02 -10.62 1.79
C SER A 82 -13.40 -12.00 1.93
N ASN A 83 -12.08 -12.03 1.83
CA ASN A 83 -11.25 -13.21 2.04
C ASN A 83 -10.64 -13.25 3.46
N LEU A 84 -11.13 -12.45 4.41
CA LEU A 84 -10.54 -12.32 5.74
C LEU A 84 -10.61 -13.64 6.53
N ILE A 85 -11.75 -14.33 6.52
CA ILE A 85 -11.91 -15.60 7.25
C ILE A 85 -10.94 -16.66 6.68
N ALA A 86 -10.83 -16.74 5.36
CA ALA A 86 -9.90 -17.67 4.72
C ALA A 86 -8.43 -17.32 5.05
N ALA A 87 -8.09 -16.02 5.15
CA ALA A 87 -6.75 -15.59 5.56
C ALA A 87 -6.46 -15.90 7.05
N MET A 88 -7.45 -15.78 7.93
CA MET A 88 -7.32 -16.18 9.34
C MET A 88 -7.09 -17.68 9.47
N GLN A 89 -7.86 -18.50 8.74
CA GLN A 89 -7.66 -19.96 8.73
C GLN A 89 -6.29 -20.35 8.17
N HIS A 90 -5.81 -19.65 7.13
CA HIS A 90 -4.47 -19.87 6.60
C HIS A 90 -3.38 -19.52 7.62
N ALA A 91 -3.56 -18.46 8.41
CA ALA A 91 -2.64 -18.12 9.50
C ALA A 91 -2.64 -19.16 10.63
N ASP A 92 -3.75 -19.88 10.86
CA ASP A 92 -3.77 -20.97 11.85
C ASP A 92 -3.01 -22.22 11.37
N GLU A 93 -2.90 -22.42 10.05
CA GLU A 93 -2.32 -23.63 9.43
C GLU A 93 -0.86 -23.46 8.98
N GLU A 94 -0.44 -22.25 8.61
CA GLU A 94 0.87 -21.96 8.03
C GLU A 94 1.84 -21.40 9.08
N GLU A 95 2.89 -22.16 9.40
CA GLU A 95 3.88 -21.76 10.41
C GLU A 95 4.69 -20.52 10.01
N ASP A 96 4.90 -20.32 8.70
CA ASP A 96 5.58 -19.13 8.16
C ASP A 96 4.57 -18.02 7.84
N ILE A 97 4.45 -17.06 8.78
CA ILE A 97 3.51 -15.95 8.67
C ILE A 97 3.70 -15.11 7.39
N ASN A 98 4.91 -15.12 6.80
CA ASN A 98 5.19 -14.35 5.59
C ASN A 98 4.57 -14.95 4.33
N LYS A 99 4.20 -16.24 4.35
CA LYS A 99 3.38 -16.84 3.29
C LYS A 99 1.92 -16.44 3.38
N VAL A 100 1.46 -15.91 4.52
CA VAL A 100 0.11 -15.36 4.71
C VAL A 100 0.08 -13.89 4.25
N LEU A 101 0.28 -13.67 2.94
CA LEU A 101 0.40 -12.34 2.32
C LEU A 101 -0.80 -11.42 2.61
N ARG A 102 -2.00 -12.01 2.68
CA ARG A 102 -3.24 -11.29 2.97
C ARG A 102 -3.27 -10.91 4.45
N TYR A 103 -3.21 -9.61 4.71
CA TYR A 103 -3.30 -8.98 6.04
C TYR A 103 -2.11 -9.25 6.98
N PHE A 104 -1.68 -10.50 7.12
CA PHE A 104 -0.85 -10.95 8.24
C PHE A 104 0.66 -11.02 7.97
N SER A 105 1.13 -10.98 6.72
CA SER A 105 2.57 -11.02 6.42
C SER A 105 3.38 -9.97 7.22
N TYR A 106 4.40 -10.46 7.94
CA TYR A 106 5.33 -9.62 8.68
C TYR A 106 6.24 -8.82 7.75
N GLU A 107 6.70 -9.42 6.63
CA GLU A 107 7.45 -8.71 5.58
C GLU A 107 6.72 -7.47 5.11
N HIS A 108 5.41 -7.58 4.88
CA HIS A 108 4.58 -6.45 4.46
C HIS A 108 4.51 -5.37 5.53
N PHE A 109 4.29 -5.75 6.79
CA PHE A 109 4.32 -4.79 7.90
C PHE A 109 5.66 -4.08 7.99
N TYR A 110 6.76 -4.82 7.94
CA TYR A 110 8.11 -4.29 8.11
C TYR A 110 8.43 -3.26 7.01
N VAL A 111 8.08 -3.55 5.75
CA VAL A 111 8.24 -2.59 4.64
C VAL A 111 7.42 -1.31 4.87
N ILE A 112 6.15 -1.43 5.25
CA ILE A 112 5.30 -0.26 5.54
C ILE A 112 5.93 0.59 6.64
N TYR A 113 6.35 -0.05 7.73
CA TYR A 113 6.94 0.62 8.88
C TYR A 113 8.26 1.32 8.53
N CYS A 114 9.18 0.64 7.83
CA CYS A 114 10.44 1.22 7.39
C CYS A 114 10.24 2.38 6.42
N LYS A 115 9.28 2.27 5.49
CA LYS A 115 8.96 3.36 4.55
C LYS A 115 8.37 4.58 5.24
N PHE A 116 7.59 4.39 6.30
CA PHE A 116 7.15 5.49 7.14
C PHE A 116 8.35 6.14 7.85
N TRP A 117 9.18 5.32 8.49
CA TRP A 117 10.34 5.77 9.26
C TRP A 117 11.39 6.49 8.41
N GLU A 118 11.58 6.10 7.15
CA GLU A 118 12.44 6.81 6.18
C GLU A 118 11.99 8.27 5.94
N LEU A 119 10.70 8.58 6.11
CA LEU A 119 10.14 9.91 5.87
C LEU A 119 10.03 10.77 7.14
N ASP A 120 9.70 10.13 8.27
CA ASP A 120 9.57 10.73 9.61
C ASP A 120 10.95 10.96 10.23
N THR A 121 11.64 12.01 9.77
CA THR A 121 13.03 12.31 10.14
C THR A 121 13.19 12.87 11.55
N ASP A 122 12.14 13.49 12.11
CA ASP A 122 12.10 14.04 13.46
C ASP A 122 11.48 13.07 14.49
N HIS A 123 10.99 11.93 14.02
CA HIS A 123 10.49 10.82 14.84
C HIS A 123 9.33 11.23 15.75
N ASP A 124 8.48 12.15 15.28
CA ASP A 124 7.26 12.60 15.97
C ASP A 124 6.05 11.71 15.62
N PHE A 125 6.27 10.71 14.76
CA PHE A 125 5.26 9.78 14.25
C PHE A 125 4.19 10.46 13.39
N LEU A 126 4.56 11.56 12.73
CA LEU A 126 3.74 12.31 11.79
C LEU A 126 4.52 12.63 10.53
N ILE A 127 3.83 12.63 9.39
CA ILE A 127 4.39 12.99 8.08
C ILE A 127 3.69 14.25 7.60
N ASP A 128 4.43 15.32 7.31
CA ASP A 128 3.88 16.45 6.55
C ASP A 128 4.08 16.29 5.04
N LYS A 129 3.60 17.30 4.33
CA LYS A 129 3.67 17.40 2.88
C LYS A 129 5.10 17.32 2.36
N GLU A 130 6.05 17.98 3.03
CA GLU A 130 7.46 18.02 2.62
C GLU A 130 8.14 16.67 2.85
N ASN A 131 7.74 15.95 3.90
CA ASN A 131 8.13 14.55 4.08
C ASN A 131 7.60 13.70 2.92
N LEU A 132 6.29 13.74 2.63
CA LEU A 132 5.69 12.86 1.62
C LEU A 132 6.20 13.12 0.19
N ILE A 133 6.52 14.38 -0.15
CA ILE A 133 7.12 14.73 -1.46
C ILE A 133 8.42 13.95 -1.72
N ARG A 134 9.14 13.51 -0.68
CA ARG A 134 10.39 12.74 -0.83
C ARG A 134 10.15 11.25 -1.09
N TYR A 135 8.91 10.77 -0.92
CA TYR A 135 8.57 9.37 -1.11
C TYR A 135 8.96 8.87 -2.50
N GLY A 136 9.57 7.67 -2.54
CA GLY A 136 10.01 7.05 -3.78
C GLY A 136 11.05 7.86 -4.56
N ASN A 137 11.90 8.64 -3.88
CA ASN A 137 12.84 9.59 -4.49
C ASN A 137 12.11 10.62 -5.36
N HIS A 138 11.16 11.33 -4.74
CA HIS A 138 10.31 12.30 -5.41
C HIS A 138 9.49 11.69 -6.55
N ALA A 139 8.94 10.48 -6.39
CA ALA A 139 8.20 9.81 -7.44
C ALA A 139 6.93 10.59 -7.85
N LEU A 140 6.21 11.13 -6.86
CA LEU A 140 4.92 11.79 -7.05
C LEU A 140 5.04 13.27 -7.38
N THR A 141 4.12 13.78 -8.20
CA THR A 141 4.00 15.22 -8.47
C THR A 141 3.50 16.00 -7.25
N TYR A 142 3.81 17.29 -7.19
CA TYR A 142 3.30 18.19 -6.16
C TYR A 142 1.76 18.25 -6.21
N ARG A 143 1.16 18.43 -7.40
CA ARG A 143 -0.29 18.47 -7.58
C ARG A 143 -1.00 17.27 -6.94
N ILE A 144 -0.47 16.05 -7.06
CA ILE A 144 -1.13 14.88 -6.45
C ILE A 144 -0.93 14.83 -4.93
N VAL A 145 0.26 15.20 -4.44
CA VAL A 145 0.53 15.28 -3.00
C VAL A 145 -0.38 16.32 -2.33
N ASP A 146 -0.67 17.44 -3.00
CA ASP A 146 -1.63 18.44 -2.54
C ASP A 146 -3.03 17.86 -2.34
N ARG A 147 -3.48 17.00 -3.26
CA ARG A 147 -4.80 16.34 -3.15
C ARG A 147 -4.86 15.40 -1.96
N ILE A 148 -3.76 14.67 -1.69
CA ILE A 148 -3.63 13.79 -0.53
C ILE A 148 -3.73 14.61 0.76
N PHE A 149 -2.95 15.68 0.90
CA PHE A 149 -2.95 16.53 2.11
C PHE A 149 -4.19 17.43 2.25
N SER A 150 -4.89 17.69 1.14
CA SER A 150 -6.26 18.24 1.16
C SER A 150 -7.30 17.23 1.66
N GLN A 151 -6.88 15.99 1.96
CA GLN A 151 -7.71 14.91 2.49
C GLN A 151 -8.94 14.63 1.63
N VAL A 152 -8.73 14.71 0.31
CA VAL A 152 -9.73 14.41 -0.72
C VAL A 152 -10.02 12.91 -0.78
N PRO A 153 -9.01 12.01 -0.93
CA PRO A 153 -9.31 10.59 -1.08
C PRO A 153 -9.89 9.97 0.20
N ARG A 154 -9.41 10.47 1.35
CA ARG A 154 -9.80 10.03 2.69
C ARG A 154 -9.47 11.12 3.71
N LYS A 155 -10.33 11.29 4.72
CA LYS A 155 -10.02 12.12 5.90
C LYS A 155 -8.93 11.47 6.74
N PHE A 156 -7.96 12.27 7.16
CA PHE A 156 -6.91 11.80 8.05
C PHE A 156 -7.47 11.52 9.44
N THR A 157 -6.92 10.50 10.06
CA THR A 157 -7.18 10.11 11.45
C THR A 157 -6.29 10.88 12.42
N SER A 158 -5.16 11.40 11.92
CA SER A 158 -4.35 12.39 12.61
C SER A 158 -5.18 13.55 13.15
N LYS A 159 -4.92 13.92 14.40
CA LYS A 159 -5.54 15.06 15.07
C LYS A 159 -4.75 16.36 14.87
N VAL A 160 -3.61 16.29 14.18
CA VAL A 160 -2.72 17.42 13.94
C VAL A 160 -2.94 17.91 12.51
N GLU A 161 -3.28 19.19 12.38
CA GLU A 161 -3.57 19.81 11.09
C GLU A 161 -2.35 19.73 10.15
N GLY A 162 -2.59 19.41 8.88
CA GLY A 162 -1.53 19.29 7.87
C GLY A 162 -0.58 18.11 8.06
N LYS A 163 -0.84 17.22 9.02
CA LYS A 163 0.01 16.07 9.34
C LYS A 163 -0.75 14.76 9.14
N MET A 164 -0.11 13.81 8.46
CA MET A 164 -0.56 12.44 8.21
C MET A 164 -0.03 11.53 9.33
N GLY A 165 -0.90 10.74 9.96
CA GLY A 165 -0.47 9.72 10.93
C GLY A 165 -0.09 8.41 10.27
N TYR A 166 0.45 7.46 11.03
CA TYR A 166 0.85 6.15 10.52
C TYR A 166 -0.30 5.37 9.85
N GLU A 167 -1.51 5.37 10.41
CA GLU A 167 -2.69 4.75 9.77
C GLU A 167 -2.95 5.37 8.39
N ASP A 168 -2.92 6.69 8.30
CA ASP A 168 -3.18 7.42 7.07
C ASP A 168 -2.08 7.11 6.02
N PHE A 169 -0.83 6.95 6.47
CA PHE A 169 0.27 6.50 5.63
C PHE A 169 0.10 5.06 5.14
N VAL A 170 -0.40 4.13 5.97
CA VAL A 170 -0.70 2.76 5.53
C VAL A 170 -1.69 2.76 4.37
N TYR A 171 -2.75 3.58 4.46
CA TYR A 171 -3.71 3.73 3.36
C TYR A 171 -3.06 4.34 2.10
N PHE A 172 -2.19 5.33 2.27
CA PHE A 172 -1.43 5.92 1.17
C PHE A 172 -0.53 4.89 0.47
N ILE A 173 0.35 4.21 1.20
CA ILE A 173 1.36 3.32 0.60
C ILE A 173 0.72 2.11 -0.09
N LEU A 174 -0.34 1.52 0.49
CA LEU A 174 -1.08 0.44 -0.15
C LEU A 174 -1.72 0.90 -1.46
N SER A 175 -2.22 2.14 -1.50
CA SER A 175 -2.81 2.71 -2.71
C SER A 175 -1.74 3.08 -3.74
N GLU A 176 -0.61 3.62 -3.31
CA GLU A 176 0.46 4.04 -4.19
C GLU A 176 1.18 2.86 -4.86
N GLU A 177 1.41 1.80 -4.10
CA GLU A 177 2.21 0.66 -4.53
C GLU A 177 1.43 -0.43 -5.28
N ASP A 178 0.11 -0.48 -5.13
CA ASP A 178 -0.78 -1.29 -5.98
C ASP A 178 -1.96 -0.45 -6.48
N LYS A 179 -1.71 0.29 -7.57
CA LYS A 179 -2.74 1.14 -8.20
C LYS A 179 -3.79 0.35 -8.96
N SER A 180 -3.57 -0.93 -9.18
CA SER A 180 -4.52 -1.83 -9.83
C SER A 180 -5.63 -2.31 -8.88
N SER A 181 -5.39 -2.23 -7.57
CA SER A 181 -6.35 -2.70 -6.57
C SER A 181 -7.60 -1.81 -6.52
N GLU A 182 -8.78 -2.42 -6.30
CA GLU A 182 -10.04 -1.70 -6.19
C GLU A 182 -10.05 -0.54 -5.15
N PRO A 183 -9.50 -0.66 -3.93
CA PRO A 183 -9.41 0.49 -3.01
C PRO A 183 -8.51 1.60 -3.54
N SER A 184 -7.43 1.25 -4.24
CA SER A 184 -6.53 2.22 -4.81
C SER A 184 -7.15 2.98 -5.98
N LEU A 185 -7.86 2.27 -6.86
CA LEU A 185 -8.62 2.92 -7.95
C LEU A 185 -9.58 3.98 -7.41
N GLU A 186 -10.31 3.67 -6.33
CA GLU A 186 -11.20 4.62 -5.66
C GLU A 186 -10.44 5.79 -5.01
N TYR A 187 -9.28 5.51 -4.41
CA TYR A 187 -8.43 6.52 -3.78
C TYR A 187 -7.95 7.54 -4.83
N TRP A 188 -7.35 7.08 -5.92
CA TRP A 188 -6.79 7.95 -6.94
C TRP A 188 -7.86 8.59 -7.81
N PHE A 189 -8.96 7.92 -8.09
CA PHE A 189 -10.09 8.52 -8.80
C PHE A 189 -10.57 9.79 -8.11
N LYS A 190 -10.80 9.76 -6.79
CA LYS A 190 -11.18 10.94 -6.00
C LYS A 190 -10.12 12.04 -6.04
N CYS A 191 -8.84 11.68 -6.07
CA CYS A 191 -7.78 12.67 -6.18
C CYS A 191 -7.83 13.41 -7.52
N ILE A 192 -8.10 12.71 -8.62
CA ILE A 192 -8.10 13.27 -9.97
C ILE A 192 -9.40 14.04 -10.29
N ASP A 193 -10.54 13.54 -9.81
CA ASP A 193 -11.84 14.21 -9.89
C ASP A 193 -11.79 15.52 -9.06
N LEU A 194 -11.50 16.64 -9.72
CA LEU A 194 -11.21 17.92 -9.08
C LEU A 194 -12.47 18.58 -8.54
N ASP A 195 -13.59 18.43 -9.25
CA ASP A 195 -14.88 19.03 -8.89
C ASP A 195 -15.80 18.07 -8.11
N GLY A 196 -15.46 16.78 -8.04
CA GLY A 196 -16.19 15.76 -7.29
C GLY A 196 -17.47 15.31 -7.96
N ASN A 197 -17.60 15.47 -9.28
CA ASN A 197 -18.81 15.16 -10.03
C ASN A 197 -18.95 13.66 -10.37
N GLY A 198 -17.94 12.83 -10.07
CA GLY A 198 -17.94 11.40 -10.31
C GLY A 198 -17.45 10.97 -11.70
N VAL A 199 -16.85 11.89 -12.48
CA VAL A 199 -16.17 11.60 -13.74
C VAL A 199 -14.80 12.30 -13.80
N ILE A 200 -13.88 11.73 -14.57
CA ILE A 200 -12.58 12.34 -14.88
C ILE A 200 -12.64 12.84 -16.32
N THR A 201 -12.48 14.14 -16.49
CA THR A 201 -12.51 14.82 -17.79
C THR A 201 -11.11 14.97 -18.38
N ARG A 202 -11.07 15.28 -19.68
CA ARG A 202 -9.82 15.63 -20.38
C ARG A 202 -9.08 16.80 -19.72
N ASN A 203 -9.79 17.78 -19.16
CA ASN A 203 -9.15 18.93 -18.54
C ASN A 203 -8.48 18.56 -17.21
N GLU A 204 -9.09 17.68 -16.43
CA GLU A 204 -8.51 17.23 -15.15
C GLU A 204 -7.28 16.36 -15.38
N MET A 205 -7.32 15.44 -16.35
CA MET A 205 -6.13 14.67 -16.72
C MET A 205 -5.00 15.58 -17.22
N GLN A 206 -5.31 16.56 -18.08
CA GLN A 206 -4.33 17.53 -18.55
C GLN A 206 -3.70 18.29 -17.38
N PHE A 207 -4.52 18.72 -16.40
CA PHE A 207 -4.03 19.38 -15.21
C PHE A 207 -3.00 18.52 -14.45
N PHE A 208 -3.18 17.21 -14.29
CA PHE A 208 -2.12 16.43 -13.63
C PHE A 208 -0.91 16.19 -14.56
N TYR A 209 -1.16 15.92 -15.83
CA TYR A 209 -0.12 15.60 -16.80
C TYR A 209 0.83 16.77 -17.13
N GLU A 210 0.37 18.02 -17.08
CA GLU A 210 1.23 19.21 -17.29
C GLU A 210 2.46 19.22 -16.38
N GLU A 211 2.31 18.83 -15.12
CA GLU A 211 3.45 18.77 -14.20
C GLU A 211 4.38 17.59 -14.54
N GLN A 212 3.83 16.44 -14.96
CA GLN A 212 4.62 15.31 -15.42
C GLN A 212 5.46 15.66 -16.65
N LEU A 213 4.86 16.36 -17.62
CA LEU A 213 5.53 16.84 -18.82
C LEU A 213 6.75 17.70 -18.47
N HIS A 214 6.57 18.66 -17.56
CA HIS A 214 7.66 19.50 -17.09
C HIS A 214 8.78 18.69 -16.44
N ARG A 215 8.43 17.68 -15.62
CA ARG A 215 9.43 16.81 -14.98
C ARG A 215 10.19 15.94 -15.97
N MET A 216 9.53 15.45 -17.04
CA MET A 216 10.19 14.71 -18.13
C MET A 216 11.24 15.58 -18.83
N GLU A 217 10.90 16.84 -19.14
CA GLU A 217 11.82 17.80 -19.74
C GLU A 217 13.05 18.04 -18.84
N CYS A 218 12.84 18.21 -17.52
CA CYS A 218 13.94 18.35 -16.56
C CYS A 218 14.87 17.12 -16.49
N MET A 219 14.36 15.94 -16.82
CA MET A 219 15.13 14.68 -16.87
C MET A 219 15.68 14.36 -18.26
N ALA A 220 15.61 15.31 -19.20
CA ALA A 220 16.02 15.14 -20.60
C ALA A 220 15.37 13.93 -21.29
N GLN A 221 14.15 13.58 -20.88
CA GLN A 221 13.32 12.60 -21.57
C GLN A 221 12.57 13.28 -22.72
N GLU A 222 12.22 12.51 -23.75
CA GLU A 222 11.44 13.03 -24.86
C GLU A 222 9.99 13.32 -24.39
N PRO A 223 9.52 14.58 -24.46
CA PRO A 223 8.18 14.93 -24.01
C PRO A 223 7.13 14.35 -24.96
N VAL A 224 6.11 13.69 -24.41
CA VAL A 224 4.95 13.20 -25.16
C VAL A 224 3.82 14.22 -25.07
N LEU A 225 3.21 14.57 -26.19
CA LEU A 225 2.12 15.54 -26.22
C LEU A 225 0.89 14.97 -25.49
N TYR A 226 0.14 15.86 -24.83
CA TYR A 226 -1.04 15.44 -24.07
C TYR A 226 -2.09 14.74 -24.94
N GLU A 227 -2.29 15.16 -26.19
CA GLU A 227 -3.26 14.53 -27.10
C GLU A 227 -2.89 13.06 -27.41
N ASP A 228 -1.59 12.75 -27.53
CA ASP A 228 -1.13 11.38 -27.75
C ASP A 228 -1.33 10.52 -26.49
N ILE A 229 -1.06 11.09 -25.31
CA ILE A 229 -1.34 10.45 -24.01
C ILE A 229 -2.83 10.21 -23.82
N LEU A 230 -3.68 11.17 -24.19
CA LEU A 230 -5.12 11.02 -24.10
C LEU A 230 -5.60 9.86 -24.98
N CYS A 231 -5.12 9.77 -26.22
CA CYS A 231 -5.43 8.64 -27.11
C CYS A 231 -4.97 7.31 -26.48
N GLN A 232 -3.75 7.26 -25.94
CA GLN A 232 -3.22 6.07 -25.26
C GLN A 232 -4.09 5.68 -24.05
N ILE A 233 -4.55 6.63 -23.23
CA ILE A 233 -5.42 6.36 -22.08
C ILE A 233 -6.79 5.85 -22.53
N VAL A 234 -7.38 6.43 -23.58
CA VAL A 234 -8.63 5.94 -24.18
C VAL A 234 -8.47 4.48 -24.63
N ASP A 235 -7.38 4.15 -25.32
CA ASP A 235 -7.07 2.78 -25.75
C ASP A 235 -6.77 1.84 -24.58
N MET A 236 -6.24 2.33 -23.46
CA MET A 236 -5.97 1.51 -22.28
C MET A 236 -7.26 1.16 -21.51
N ILE A 237 -8.22 2.09 -21.45
CA ILE A 237 -9.42 1.95 -20.62
C ILE A 237 -10.63 1.45 -21.41
N HIS A 238 -10.75 1.84 -22.69
CA HIS A 238 -11.95 1.64 -23.51
C HIS A 238 -13.23 2.10 -22.79
N PRO A 239 -13.35 3.39 -22.44
CA PRO A 239 -14.51 3.90 -21.71
C PRO A 239 -15.79 3.79 -22.55
N GLU A 240 -16.96 3.77 -21.88
CA GLU A 240 -18.25 3.79 -22.57
C GLU A 240 -18.47 5.09 -23.37
N ASP A 241 -17.96 6.22 -22.86
CA ASP A 241 -17.97 7.52 -23.52
C ASP A 241 -16.55 8.10 -23.54
N GLU A 242 -16.01 8.44 -24.71
CA GLU A 242 -14.64 8.96 -24.85
C GLU A 242 -14.46 10.42 -24.37
N SER A 243 -15.53 11.08 -23.92
CA SER A 243 -15.46 12.45 -23.39
C SER A 243 -15.06 12.50 -21.91
N TYR A 244 -15.27 11.42 -21.15
CA TYR A 244 -14.94 11.33 -19.73
C TYR A 244 -14.70 9.89 -19.28
N PHE A 245 -14.09 9.70 -18.11
CA PHE A 245 -13.85 8.39 -17.53
C PHE A 245 -14.58 8.28 -16.19
N THR A 246 -15.36 7.23 -16.00
CA THR A 246 -15.97 6.93 -14.70
C THR A 246 -15.10 5.96 -13.91
N LEU A 247 -15.35 5.87 -12.60
CA LEU A 247 -14.74 4.81 -11.78
C LEU A 247 -15.11 3.40 -12.30
N HIS A 248 -16.28 3.23 -12.93
CA HIS A 248 -16.67 1.95 -13.51
C HIS A 248 -15.76 1.55 -14.66
N ASP A 249 -15.46 2.49 -15.57
CA ASP A 249 -14.55 2.27 -16.70
C ASP A 249 -13.16 1.84 -16.19
N LEU A 250 -12.63 2.57 -15.20
CA LEU A 250 -11.32 2.24 -14.61
C LEU A 250 -11.32 0.88 -13.90
N LYS A 251 -12.41 0.48 -13.24
CA LYS A 251 -12.52 -0.87 -12.65
C LYS A 251 -12.60 -1.98 -13.70
N GLY A 252 -12.99 -1.65 -14.93
CA GLY A 252 -13.07 -2.58 -16.06
C GLY A 252 -11.72 -2.92 -16.70
N SER A 253 -10.73 -2.03 -16.58
CA SER A 253 -9.40 -2.23 -17.21
C SER A 253 -8.31 -2.64 -16.22
N LYS A 254 -7.45 -3.57 -16.64
CA LYS A 254 -6.24 -3.97 -15.91
C LYS A 254 -5.12 -2.93 -16.01
N LEU A 255 -5.25 -1.96 -16.91
CA LEU A 255 -4.22 -0.94 -17.17
C LEU A 255 -4.49 0.37 -16.42
N SER A 256 -5.56 0.45 -15.63
CA SER A 256 -5.95 1.65 -14.89
C SER A 256 -4.89 2.14 -13.91
N GLY A 257 -4.13 1.22 -13.29
CA GLY A 257 -3.00 1.59 -12.45
C GLY A 257 -1.92 2.38 -13.22
N SER A 258 -1.67 2.01 -14.48
CA SER A 258 -0.73 2.70 -15.36
C SER A 258 -1.22 4.09 -15.76
N VAL A 259 -2.54 4.28 -15.94
CA VAL A 259 -3.13 5.62 -16.22
C VAL A 259 -2.76 6.60 -15.10
N PHE A 260 -2.92 6.20 -13.84
CA PHE A 260 -2.54 7.03 -12.71
C PHE A 260 -1.03 7.29 -12.64
N ASN A 261 -0.19 6.30 -12.99
CA ASN A 261 1.25 6.52 -13.07
C ASN A 261 1.62 7.56 -14.14
N ILE A 262 1.02 7.48 -15.33
CA ILE A 262 1.21 8.47 -16.41
C ILE A 262 0.94 9.89 -15.89
N LEU A 263 -0.17 10.07 -15.17
CA LEU A 263 -0.62 11.38 -14.72
C LEU A 263 0.21 11.98 -13.58
N PHE A 264 0.81 11.19 -12.69
CA PHE A 264 1.46 11.76 -11.50
C PHE A 264 2.60 10.96 -10.85
N ASN A 265 2.99 9.80 -11.36
CA ASN A 265 4.16 9.06 -10.87
C ASN A 265 5.18 8.84 -12.00
N LEU A 266 6.19 9.70 -12.07
CA LEU A 266 7.19 9.67 -13.13
C LEU A 266 8.01 8.38 -13.15
N ASN A 267 8.44 7.88 -11.99
CA ASN A 267 9.29 6.70 -11.94
C ASN A 267 8.57 5.47 -12.51
N LYS A 268 7.30 5.26 -12.12
CA LYS A 268 6.49 4.16 -12.62
C LYS A 268 6.04 4.37 -14.07
N PHE A 269 5.80 5.62 -14.47
CA PHE A 269 5.50 5.96 -15.86
C PHE A 269 6.67 5.59 -16.79
N MET A 270 7.89 6.01 -16.45
CA MET A 270 9.09 5.69 -17.26
C MET A 270 9.36 4.18 -17.32
N ALA A 271 9.16 3.46 -16.23
CA ALA A 271 9.28 1.99 -16.21
C ALA A 271 8.25 1.30 -17.13
N PHE A 272 7.05 1.85 -17.22
CA PHE A 272 6.00 1.37 -18.12
C PHE A 272 6.35 1.63 -19.59
N GLU A 273 6.76 2.86 -19.94
CA GLU A 273 7.12 3.24 -21.32
C GLU A 273 8.32 2.43 -21.85
N THR A 274 9.33 2.21 -21.01
CA THR A 274 10.51 1.42 -21.38
C THR A 274 10.26 -0.09 -21.41
N ARG A 275 9.05 -0.55 -21.03
CA ARG A 275 8.67 -1.96 -20.92
C ARG A 275 9.72 -2.75 -20.15
N ASP A 276 10.06 -2.28 -18.94
CA ASP A 276 11.16 -2.81 -18.13
C ASP A 276 11.16 -4.36 -18.12
N PRO A 277 12.18 -5.02 -18.74
CA PRO A 277 12.24 -6.47 -18.83
C PRO A 277 12.24 -7.17 -17.47
N PHE A 278 12.75 -6.51 -16.43
CA PHE A 278 12.80 -7.06 -15.07
C PHE A 278 11.39 -7.15 -14.47
N LEU A 279 10.58 -6.09 -14.58
CA LEU A 279 9.20 -6.07 -14.09
C LEU A 279 8.34 -7.10 -14.85
N ILE A 280 8.46 -7.14 -16.18
CA ILE A 280 7.74 -8.11 -17.02
C ILE A 280 8.09 -9.55 -16.65
N ARG A 281 9.37 -9.82 -16.39
CA ARG A 281 9.82 -11.16 -15.98
C ARG A 281 9.22 -11.56 -14.63
N GLN A 282 9.22 -10.66 -13.65
CA GLN A 282 8.65 -10.95 -12.33
C GLN A 282 7.15 -11.24 -12.38
N GLU A 283 6.40 -10.45 -13.15
CA GLU A 283 4.96 -10.69 -13.35
C GLU A 283 4.68 -12.05 -13.99
N ARG A 284 5.54 -12.50 -14.91
CA ARG A 284 5.43 -13.82 -15.54
C ARG A 284 5.82 -14.97 -14.62
N GLU A 285 6.84 -14.79 -13.79
CA GLU A 285 7.30 -15.80 -12.84
C GLU A 285 6.29 -16.02 -11.72
N ASN A 286 5.63 -14.95 -11.25
CA ASN A 286 4.67 -15.01 -10.15
C ASN A 286 3.36 -14.29 -10.47
N PRO A 287 2.53 -14.83 -11.40
CA PRO A 287 1.32 -14.17 -11.89
C PRO A 287 0.20 -14.08 -10.85
N HIS A 288 0.29 -14.85 -9.76
CA HIS A 288 -0.69 -14.85 -8.68
C HIS A 288 -0.46 -13.75 -7.64
N LEU A 289 0.73 -13.14 -7.64
CA LEU A 289 1.05 -12.04 -6.73
C LEU A 289 0.43 -10.73 -7.22
N THR A 290 0.04 -9.87 -6.28
CA THR A 290 -0.35 -8.49 -6.59
C THR A 290 0.88 -7.61 -6.84
N GLU A 291 0.67 -6.38 -7.32
CA GLU A 291 1.74 -5.38 -7.40
C GLU A 291 2.31 -5.09 -6.01
N TRP A 292 1.46 -5.00 -4.99
CA TRP A 292 1.85 -4.83 -3.59
C TRP A 292 2.76 -5.97 -3.12
N ASP A 293 2.36 -7.22 -3.32
CA ASP A 293 3.13 -8.37 -2.84
C ASP A 293 4.53 -8.39 -3.48
N ARG A 294 4.63 -8.08 -4.78
CA ARG A 294 5.92 -7.98 -5.48
C ARG A 294 6.76 -6.81 -4.96
N PHE A 295 6.14 -5.65 -4.74
CA PHE A 295 6.82 -4.48 -4.18
C PHE A 295 7.37 -4.76 -2.79
N ALA A 296 6.52 -5.26 -1.89
CA ALA A 296 6.88 -5.53 -0.51
C ALA A 296 7.99 -6.57 -0.41
N HIS A 297 7.93 -7.66 -1.18
CA HIS A 297 8.99 -8.66 -1.19
C HIS A 297 10.35 -8.08 -1.63
N ARG A 298 10.37 -7.29 -2.72
CA ARG A 298 11.61 -6.64 -3.19
C ARG A 298 12.17 -5.66 -2.17
N GLU A 299 11.32 -4.82 -1.59
CA GLU A 299 11.74 -3.83 -0.60
C GLU A 299 12.20 -4.49 0.69
N TYR A 300 11.55 -5.57 1.13
CA TYR A 300 11.97 -6.34 2.29
C TYR A 300 13.39 -6.90 2.10
N ILE A 301 13.67 -7.50 0.94
CA ILE A 301 15.01 -7.97 0.58
C ILE A 301 16.01 -6.81 0.60
N ARG A 302 15.67 -5.67 -0.01
CA ARG A 302 16.54 -4.49 -0.05
C ARG A 302 16.86 -3.97 1.36
N LEU A 303 15.84 -3.79 2.19
CA LEU A 303 15.95 -3.25 3.54
C LEU A 303 16.72 -4.19 4.47
N SER A 304 16.42 -5.50 4.44
CA SER A 304 17.13 -6.50 5.23
C SER A 304 18.61 -6.62 4.83
N MET A 305 18.93 -6.52 3.54
CA MET A 305 20.32 -6.47 3.06
C MET A 305 21.04 -5.19 3.53
N GLU A 306 20.38 -4.04 3.51
CA GLU A 306 20.95 -2.78 4.01
C GLU A 306 21.21 -2.83 5.52
N GLU A 307 20.31 -3.42 6.31
CA GLU A 307 20.51 -3.64 7.75
C GLU A 307 21.69 -4.57 8.02
N ILE A 308 21.75 -5.72 7.35
CA ILE A 308 22.88 -6.65 7.46
C ILE A 308 24.18 -5.95 7.07
N ARG A 309 24.17 -5.12 6.02
CA ARG A 309 25.35 -4.34 5.60
C ARG A 309 25.74 -3.31 6.67
N LYS A 310 24.79 -2.62 7.29
CA LYS A 310 25.04 -1.69 8.41
C LYS A 310 25.60 -2.42 9.62
N MET A 311 25.04 -3.57 10.00
CA MET A 311 25.55 -4.42 11.08
C MET A 311 26.95 -4.96 10.78
N LEU A 312 27.21 -5.39 9.55
CA LEU A 312 28.54 -5.83 9.11
C LEU A 312 29.55 -4.68 9.11
N LEU A 313 29.16 -3.48 8.65
CA LEU A 313 30.01 -2.29 8.72
C LEU A 313 30.33 -1.92 10.17
N MET A 314 29.33 -1.95 11.06
CA MET A 314 29.52 -1.75 12.49
C MET A 314 30.43 -2.83 13.09
N ALA A 315 30.26 -4.10 12.72
CA ALA A 315 31.11 -5.19 13.16
C ALA A 315 32.55 -5.05 12.65
N VAL A 316 32.76 -4.62 11.40
CA VAL A 316 34.10 -4.33 10.85
C VAL A 316 34.75 -3.15 11.57
N GLN A 317 33.98 -2.12 11.89
CA GLN A 317 34.45 -0.96 12.67
C GLN A 317 34.74 -1.31 14.13
N MET A 318 33.97 -2.21 14.74
CA MET A 318 34.12 -2.63 16.14
C MET A 318 35.21 -3.70 16.33
N PHE A 319 35.38 -4.63 15.40
CA PHE A 319 36.25 -5.81 15.56
C PHE A 319 37.54 -5.78 14.73
N GLY A 320 37.70 -4.82 13.82
CA GLY A 320 38.86 -4.73 12.94
C GLY A 320 38.95 -5.90 11.95
N MET A 321 39.60 -5.69 10.81
CA MET A 321 39.63 -6.62 9.66
C MET A 321 40.20 -8.04 9.91
N ASN A 322 40.58 -8.43 11.13
CA ASN A 322 41.26 -9.70 11.39
C ASN A 322 40.33 -10.88 11.70
N HIS A 323 39.03 -10.67 11.93
CA HIS A 323 38.10 -11.76 12.28
C HIS A 323 37.15 -12.23 11.16
N LEU A 324 37.18 -11.59 9.98
CA LEU A 324 36.33 -11.95 8.83
C LEU A 324 36.67 -13.30 8.16
N ARG A 325 37.72 -14.00 8.59
CA ARG A 325 38.05 -15.36 8.12
C ARG A 325 37.14 -16.46 8.69
N LEU A 326 36.31 -16.16 9.70
CA LEU A 326 35.45 -17.17 10.33
C LEU A 326 34.07 -17.31 9.68
N LEU A 327 33.70 -16.45 8.71
CA LEU A 327 32.41 -16.51 8.02
C LEU A 327 32.50 -17.10 6.60
N SER A 328 33.68 -17.50 6.12
CA SER A 328 33.84 -18.16 4.80
C SER A 328 33.57 -19.67 4.81
N ASP A 329 33.37 -20.27 5.99
CA ASP A 329 33.33 -21.73 6.16
C ASP A 329 31.94 -22.30 6.45
N LEU A 330 30.87 -21.53 6.24
CA LEU A 330 29.49 -22.04 6.24
C LEU A 330 28.93 -21.96 4.81
N LYS A 331 29.23 -23.01 4.04
CA LYS A 331 28.56 -23.37 2.79
C LYS A 331 27.38 -24.29 3.05
#